data_AF-A0A7J4TJK9-F1
#
_entry.id   AF-A0A7J4TJK9-F1
#
_cell.length_a   1.000
_cell.length_b   1.000
_cell.length_c   1.000
_cell.angle_alpha   90.00
_cell.angle_beta   90.00
_cell.angle_gamma   90.00
#
_symmetry.space_group_name_H-M   'P 1'
#
loop_
_entity.id
_entity.type
_entity.pdbx_description
1 polymer ?
#
loop_
_entity_poly.entity_id
_entity_poly.type
_entity_poly.pdbx_seq_one_letter_code
_entity_poly.pdbx_strand_id
1 'polypeptide(L)' 'MTCRVTIRAGEHGKIIPNGEIVVSESSHVYLHALPEPGYQVQMWYVNGNQFYGGTKQFRVTAEGDKLEIKVTFSKI' A
#
# COMPACT_ATOMS: atom_id res chain seq x y z
N MET A 1 14.24 3.92 -16.57
CA MET A 1 13.56 4.83 -15.62
C MET A 1 13.01 3.97 -14.50
N THR A 2 13.21 4.36 -13.25
CA THR A 2 12.83 3.58 -12.07
C THR A 2 11.97 4.44 -11.16
N CYS A 3 10.95 3.84 -10.56
CA CYS A 3 10.06 4.49 -9.62
C CYS A 3 10.34 3.98 -8.20
N ARG A 4 10.46 4.90 -7.25
CA ARG A 4 10.66 4.60 -5.83
C ARG A 4 9.31 4.55 -5.12
N VAL A 5 8.93 3.35 -4.68
CA VAL A 5 7.64 3.10 -4.03
C VAL A 5 7.86 2.93 -2.52
N THR A 6 7.33 3.85 -1.73
CA THR A 6 7.40 3.84 -0.27
C THR A 6 6.09 3.31 0.30
N ILE A 7 6.14 2.25 1.09
CA ILE A 7 4.98 1.51 1.56
C ILE A 7 4.95 1.53 3.09
N ARG A 8 3.85 2.04 3.64
CA ARG A 8 3.62 2.17 5.08
C ARG A 8 2.35 1.44 5.50
N ALA A 9 2.47 0.57 6.48
CA ALA A 9 1.31 0.02 7.19
C ALA A 9 0.93 0.91 8.37
N GLY A 10 -0.36 1.09 8.59
CA GLY A 10 -0.90 1.64 9.82
C GLY A 10 -0.81 0.64 10.97
N GLU A 11 -1.18 1.11 12.16
CA GLU A 11 -1.25 0.27 13.36
C GLU A 11 -2.27 -0.86 13.18
N HIS A 12 -2.08 -1.96 13.91
CA HIS A 12 -2.97 -3.13 13.90
C HIS A 12 -3.06 -3.90 12.57
N GLY A 13 -2.01 -3.80 11.75
CA GLY A 13 -1.84 -4.65 10.59
C GLY A 13 -0.45 -4.55 9.99
N LYS A 14 -0.18 -5.42 9.03
CA LYS A 14 1.07 -5.48 8.29
C LYS A 14 0.79 -5.35 6.79
N ILE A 15 1.81 -4.99 6.02
CA ILE A 15 1.75 -4.94 4.57
C ILE A 15 2.96 -5.62 3.98
N ILE A 16 2.82 -6.32 2.86
CA ILE A 16 3.92 -6.98 2.15
C ILE A 16 3.84 -6.61 0.67
N PRO A 17 4.95 -6.12 0.07
CA PRO A 17 6.17 -5.63 0.72
C PRO A 17 5.90 -4.41 1.62
N ASN A 18 6.74 -4.18 2.64
CA ASN A 18 6.75 -2.96 3.44
C ASN A 18 8.07 -2.20 3.27
N GLY A 19 8.07 -0.93 3.64
CA GLY A 19 9.25 -0.08 3.51
C GLY A 19 9.36 0.43 2.07
N GLU A 20 10.58 0.60 1.62
CA GLU A 20 10.84 1.21 0.32
C GLU A 20 11.35 0.19 -0.68
N ILE A 21 10.73 0.19 -1.87
CA ILE A 21 11.14 -0.65 -2.98
C ILE A 21 11.39 0.24 -4.21
N VAL A 22 12.33 -0.17 -5.05
CA VAL A 22 12.59 0.47 -6.34
C VAL A 22 12.20 -0.51 -7.42
N VAL A 23 11.31 -0.09 -8.30
CA VAL A 23 10.80 -0.91 -9.41
C VAL A 23 10.98 -0.17 -10.72
N SER A 24 10.94 -0.88 -11.84
CA SER A 24 10.96 -0.24 -13.15
C SER A 24 9.68 0.56 -13.34
N GLU A 25 9.80 1.72 -13.99
CA GLU A 25 8.63 2.52 -14.36
C GLU A 25 7.62 1.69 -15.16
N SER A 26 6.33 1.97 -14.98
CA SER A 26 5.21 1.19 -15.56
C SER A 26 5.11 -0.26 -15.07
N SER A 27 5.88 -0.68 -14.07
CA SER A 27 5.70 -2.00 -13.43
C SER A 27 4.52 -2.01 -12.47
N HIS A 28 3.88 -3.17 -12.35
CA HIS A 28 2.81 -3.37 -11.38
C HIS A 28 3.39 -3.83 -10.04
N VAL A 29 3.08 -3.09 -8.98
CA VAL A 29 3.41 -3.46 -7.61
C VAL A 29 2.17 -4.07 -6.97
N TYR A 30 2.35 -5.30 -6.48
CA TYR A 30 1.32 -6.02 -5.75
C TYR A 30 1.58 -5.88 -4.25
N LEU A 31 0.57 -5.37 -3.54
CA LEU A 31 0.61 -5.16 -2.11
C LEU A 31 -0.41 -6.03 -1.43
N HIS A 32 0.01 -6.66 -0.35
CA HIS A 32 -0.81 -7.52 0.46
C HIS A 32 -0.88 -7.00 1.89
N ALA A 33 -2.05 -6.49 2.29
CA ALA A 33 -2.35 -6.12 3.66
C ALA A 33 -2.81 -7.33 4.47
N LEU A 34 -2.19 -7.48 5.63
CA LEU A 34 -2.45 -8.51 6.63
C LEU A 34 -2.96 -7.81 7.90
N PRO A 35 -4.27 -7.53 8.00
CA PRO A 35 -4.85 -6.99 9.22
C PRO A 35 -4.72 -8.01 10.37
N GLU A 36 -4.55 -7.50 11.59
CA GLU A 36 -4.59 -8.33 12.80
C GLU A 36 -6.00 -8.90 13.05
N PRO A 37 -6.13 -10.00 13.83
CA PRO A 37 -7.43 -10.54 14.19
C PRO A 37 -8.30 -9.50 14.90
N GLY A 38 -9.53 -9.32 14.41
CA GLY A 38 -10.44 -8.26 14.88
C GLY A 38 -10.28 -6.92 14.18
N TYR A 39 -9.41 -6.82 13.17
CA TYR A 39 -9.24 -5.64 12.32
C TYR A 39 -9.48 -5.96 10.84
N GLN A 40 -9.85 -4.94 10.08
CA GLN A 40 -10.01 -4.97 8.63
C GLN A 40 -9.28 -3.77 8.01
N VAL A 41 -9.01 -3.86 6.71
CA VAL A 41 -8.43 -2.74 5.98
C VAL A 41 -9.46 -1.61 5.92
N GLN A 42 -9.10 -0.46 6.49
CA GLN A 42 -9.93 0.73 6.46
C GLN A 42 -9.83 1.41 5.10
N MET A 43 -8.64 1.93 4.78
CA MET A 43 -8.40 2.67 3.55
C MET A 43 -6.94 2.57 3.10
N TRP A 44 -6.76 2.51 1.79
CA TRP A 44 -5.52 2.69 1.05
C TRP A 44 -5.39 4.13 0.57
N TYR A 45 -4.20 4.68 0.77
CA TYR A 45 -3.80 6.00 0.34
C TYR A 45 -2.62 5.88 -0.62
N VAL A 46 -2.67 6.58 -1.75
CA VAL A 46 -1.57 6.68 -2.72
C VAL A 46 -1.24 8.15 -2.93
N ASN A 47 0.01 8.55 -2.67
CA ASN A 47 0.47 9.93 -2.69
C ASN A 47 -0.44 10.88 -1.89
N GLY A 48 -0.96 10.40 -0.74
CA GLY A 48 -1.89 11.13 0.11
C GLY A 48 -3.37 11.09 -0.33
N ASN A 49 -3.67 10.57 -1.52
CA ASN A 49 -5.04 10.44 -2.02
C ASN A 49 -5.68 9.12 -1.61
N GLN A 50 -6.93 9.16 -1.18
CA GLN A 50 -7.70 7.95 -0.87
C GLN A 50 -8.06 7.20 -2.16
N PHE A 51 -7.72 5.91 -2.23
CA PHE A 51 -7.96 5.08 -3.40
C PHE A 51 -9.03 4.03 -3.16
N TYR A 52 -8.82 3.14 -2.19
CA TYR A 52 -9.69 1.99 -1.99
C TYR A 52 -9.75 1.57 -0.53
N GLY A 53 -10.90 1.13 -0.04
CA GLY A 53 -11.08 0.63 1.33
C GLY A 53 -11.49 -0.84 1.34
N GLY A 54 -11.35 -1.53 2.48
CA GLY A 54 -11.89 -2.87 2.68
C GLY A 54 -11.18 -4.04 1.97
N THR A 55 -10.25 -3.78 1.04
CA THR A 55 -9.51 -4.85 0.34
C THR A 55 -8.15 -5.14 0.98
N LYS A 56 -7.83 -6.43 1.13
CA LYS A 56 -6.50 -6.89 1.56
C LYS A 56 -5.47 -6.84 0.44
N GLN A 57 -5.91 -6.89 -0.81
CA GLN A 57 -5.04 -6.86 -1.98
C GLN A 57 -5.16 -5.51 -2.68
N PHE A 58 -4.02 -4.89 -2.93
CA PHE A 58 -3.96 -3.62 -3.64
C PHE A 58 -2.91 -3.73 -4.75
N ARG A 59 -3.28 -3.31 -5.96
CA ARG A 59 -2.38 -3.25 -7.10
C ARG A 59 -2.22 -1.81 -7.52
N VAL A 60 -0.98 -1.36 -7.61
CA VAL A 60 -0.64 -0.02 -8.10
C VAL A 60 0.34 -0.13 -9.25
N THR A 61 0.27 0.83 -10.17
CA THR A 61 1.26 0.97 -11.23
C THR A 61 2.30 1.98 -10.77
N ALA A 62 3.57 1.63 -10.93
CA ALA A 62 4.67 2.50 -10.57
C ALA A 62 4.86 3.58 -11.64
N GLU A 63 4.13 4.68 -11.49
CA GLU A 63 4.12 5.82 -12.41
C GLU A 63 4.86 7.01 -11.78
N GLY A 64 5.76 7.62 -12.55
CA GLY A 64 6.62 8.73 -12.12
C GLY A 64 7.84 8.31 -11.30
N ASP A 65 8.55 9.28 -10.73
CA ASP A 65 9.79 9.02 -9.97
C ASP A 65 9.56 8.47 -8.56
N LYS A 66 8.47 8.88 -7.90
CA LYS A 66 8.16 8.49 -6.51
C LYS A 66 6.68 8.24 -6.29
N LEU A 67 6.39 7.22 -5.49
CA LEU A 67 5.03 6.84 -5.15
C LEU A 67 4.96 6.43 -3.67
N GLU A 68 4.07 7.05 -2.91
CA GLU A 68 3.88 6.77 -1.49
C GLU A 68 2.56 6.03 -1.27
N ILE A 69 2.60 4.89 -0.59
CA ILE A 69 1.44 4.05 -0.32
C ILE A 69 1.30 3.90 1.18
N LYS A 70 0.11 4.17 1.68
CA LYS A 70 -0.21 3.98 3.09
C LYS A 70 -1.50 3.20 3.20
N VAL A 71 -1.50 2.13 3.98
CA VAL A 71 -2.72 1.41 4.35
C VAL A 71 -3.06 1.69 5.80
N THR A 72 -4.35 1.79 6.11
CA THR A 72 -4.88 1.97 7.46
C THR A 72 -5.81 0.82 7.82
N PHE A 73 -5.92 0.50 9.10
CA PHE A 73 -6.73 -0.60 9.61
C PHE A 73 -7.74 -0.07 10.62
N SER A 74 -8.96 -0.61 10.59
CA SER A 74 -10.01 -0.29 11.54
C SER A 74 -10.50 -1.57 12.20
N LYS A 75 -10.87 -1.48 13.48
CA LYS A 75 -11.50 -2.59 14.19
C LYS A 75 -12.82 -2.95 13.52
N ILE A 76 -13.11 -4.25 13.43
CA ILE A 76 -14.35 -4.81 12.90
C ILE A 76 -15.46 -4.70 13.95
#